data_AF-A0A093T042-F1
#
_entry.id   AF-A0A093T042-F1
#
_cell.length_a   1.000
_cell.length_b   1.000
_cell.length_c   1.000
_cell.angle_alpha   90.00
_cell.angle_beta   90.00
_cell.angle_gamma   90.00
#
_symmetry.space_group_name_H-M   'P 1'
#
loop_
_entity.id
_entity.type
_entity.pdbx_description
1 polymer ?
#
loop_
_entity_poly.entity_id
_entity_poly.type
_entity_poly.pdbx_seq_one_letter_code
_entity_poly.pdbx_strand_id
1 'polypeptide(L)'
;GDYQNGEKIGISVYLGEYFNLRFSLDGAVMQEDKRVSIPFASNGIFIEKEAGYHKISSDEHGFVVKIDISGNIQILLQEKHYNKTCGLCGNFNKFLEDDFRTQEGKTRTN
;
A
#
# COMPACT_ATOMS: atom_id res chain seq x y z
N GLY A 1 3.12 5.68 5.86
CA GLY A 1 2.82 7.07 5.54
C GLY A 1 3.99 7.87 6.02
N ASP A 2 4.50 8.74 5.17
CA ASP A 2 5.79 9.40 5.37
C ASP A 2 5.48 10.83 5.83
N TYR A 3 6.08 11.25 6.95
CA TYR A 3 5.76 12.51 7.61
C TYR A 3 7.02 13.35 7.84
N GLN A 4 6.88 14.67 7.68
CA GLN A 4 7.89 15.67 8.04
C GLN A 4 7.20 16.80 8.81
N ASN A 5 7.72 17.13 9.99
CA ASN A 5 7.15 18.17 10.86
C ASN A 5 5.63 17.98 11.17
N GLY A 6 5.17 16.74 11.25
CA GLY A 6 3.76 16.40 11.49
C GLY A 6 2.87 16.45 10.24
N GLU A 7 3.39 16.92 9.11
CA GLU A 7 2.70 16.93 7.82
C GLU A 7 3.01 15.67 7.03
N LYS A 8 2.01 15.09 6.38
CA LYS A 8 2.20 13.94 5.49
C LYS A 8 2.84 14.44 4.20
N ILE A 9 3.97 13.85 3.82
CA ILE A 9 4.70 14.21 2.60
C ILE A 9 4.61 13.12 1.52
N GLY A 10 4.21 11.91 1.90
CA GLY A 10 4.13 10.81 0.96
C GLY A 10 3.76 9.47 1.59
N ILE A 11 3.95 8.42 0.81
CA ILE A 11 3.68 7.03 1.16
C ILE A 11 4.81 6.16 0.59
N SER A 12 5.48 5.42 1.47
CA SER A 12 6.37 4.33 1.08
C SER A 12 5.61 3.01 0.94
N VAL A 13 5.82 2.31 -0.17
CA VAL A 13 5.27 0.98 -0.47
C VAL A 13 6.43 0.01 -0.60
N TYR A 14 6.38 -1.06 0.21
CA TYR A 14 7.39 -2.11 0.24
C TYR A 14 6.79 -3.42 -0.29
N LEU A 15 7.38 -3.97 -1.34
CA LEU A 15 6.96 -5.23 -1.96
C LEU A 15 8.11 -6.23 -1.88
N GLY A 16 8.23 -6.87 -0.71
CA GLY A 16 9.32 -7.79 -0.40
C GLY A 16 10.69 -7.11 -0.50
N GLU A 17 11.65 -7.81 -1.08
CA GLU A 17 13.02 -7.32 -1.34
C GLU A 17 13.16 -6.61 -2.69
N TYR A 18 12.12 -6.62 -3.53
CA TYR A 18 12.22 -6.22 -4.94
C TYR A 18 11.89 -4.75 -5.18
N PHE A 19 10.98 -4.16 -4.40
CA PHE A 19 10.58 -2.76 -4.57
C PHE A 19 10.39 -2.02 -3.27
N ASN A 20 11.09 -0.89 -3.18
CA ASN A 20 10.83 0.18 -2.25
C ASN A 20 10.46 1.43 -3.07
N LEU A 21 9.18 1.73 -3.13
CA LEU A 21 8.64 2.86 -3.89
C LEU A 21 8.18 3.96 -2.94
N ARG A 22 8.60 5.19 -3.19
CA ARG A 22 8.13 6.38 -2.46
C ARG A 22 7.25 7.21 -3.36
N PHE A 23 6.00 7.38 -2.95
CA PHE A 23 5.01 8.23 -3.60
C PHE A 23 4.95 9.54 -2.83
N SER A 24 5.38 10.62 -3.45
CA SER A 24 5.27 11.96 -2.88
C SER A 24 3.90 12.56 -3.20
N LEU A 25 3.37 13.43 -2.32
CA LEU A 25 2.08 14.10 -2.56
C LEU A 25 2.09 15.08 -3.75
N ASP A 26 3.27 15.49 -4.21
CA ASP A 26 3.46 16.25 -5.47
C ASP A 26 3.33 15.37 -6.73
N GLY A 27 3.07 14.07 -6.56
CA GLY A 27 2.88 13.08 -7.61
C GLY A 27 4.16 12.46 -8.15
N ALA A 28 5.34 12.79 -7.60
CA ALA A 28 6.59 12.12 -7.91
C ALA A 28 6.61 10.70 -7.35
N VAL A 29 7.22 9.79 -8.11
CA VAL A 29 7.45 8.40 -7.69
C VAL A 29 8.94 8.12 -7.79
N MET A 30 9.50 7.67 -6.67
CA MET A 30 10.91 7.35 -6.53
C MET A 30 11.07 5.86 -6.24
N GLN A 31 12.03 5.22 -6.88
CA GLN A 31 12.55 3.92 -6.48
C GLN A 31 13.97 4.14 -6.00
N GLU A 32 14.21 3.89 -4.70
CA GLU A 32 15.44 4.33 -4.03
C GLU A 32 15.64 5.85 -4.23
N ASP A 33 16.74 6.26 -4.89
CA ASP A 33 17.05 7.66 -5.20
C ASP A 33 16.76 8.04 -6.66
N LYS A 34 16.15 7.14 -7.44
CA LYS A 34 15.86 7.36 -8.87
C LYS A 34 14.39 7.65 -9.09
N ARG A 35 14.12 8.69 -9.86
CA ARG A 35 12.75 9.00 -10.30
C ARG A 35 12.28 7.97 -11.31
N VAL A 36 11.10 7.42 -11.08
CA VAL A 36 10.42 6.49 -11.98
C VAL A 36 9.46 7.27 -12.86
N SER A 37 9.51 7.02 -14.18
CA SER A 37 8.52 7.55 -15.12
C SER A 37 7.32 6.61 -15.17
N ILE A 38 6.11 7.16 -15.16
CA ILE A 38 4.86 6.38 -15.21
C ILE A 38 4.22 6.55 -16.60
N PRO A 39 3.77 5.46 -17.26
CA PRO A 39 3.65 4.10 -16.75
C PRO A 39 4.98 3.37 -16.59
N PHE A 40 5.05 2.49 -15.59
CA PHE A 40 6.23 1.68 -15.27
C PHE A 40 5.82 0.22 -15.08
N ALA A 41 6.65 -0.70 -15.56
CA ALA A 41 6.47 -2.13 -15.33
C ALA A 41 7.82 -2.81 -15.09
N SER A 42 7.93 -3.60 -14.03
CA SER A 42 9.12 -4.37 -13.71
C SER A 42 8.80 -5.52 -12.76
N ASN A 43 9.39 -6.70 -12.95
CA ASN A 43 9.24 -7.88 -12.09
C ASN A 43 7.77 -8.17 -11.69
N GLY A 44 6.85 -8.14 -12.65
CA GLY A 44 5.43 -8.42 -12.38
C GLY A 44 4.65 -7.33 -11.61
N ILE A 45 5.28 -6.17 -11.37
CA ILE A 45 4.67 -4.97 -10.80
C ILE A 45 4.40 -3.96 -11.90
N PHE A 46 3.18 -3.41 -11.91
CA PHE A 46 2.74 -2.37 -12.84
C PHE A 46 2.34 -1.13 -12.05
N ILE A 47 2.79 0.04 -12.51
CA ILE A 47 2.45 1.34 -11.93
C ILE A 47 1.88 2.23 -13.04
N GLU A 48 0.67 2.73 -12.83
CA GLU A 48 -0.02 3.60 -13.78
C GLU A 48 -0.79 4.71 -13.05
N LYS A 49 -1.28 5.69 -13.81
CA LYS A 49 -2.26 6.67 -13.32
C LYS A 49 -3.65 6.27 -13.81
N GLU A 50 -4.58 6.08 -12.88
CA GLU A 50 -5.97 5.69 -13.16
C GLU A 50 -6.90 6.62 -12.37
N ALA A 51 -7.73 7.42 -13.07
CA ALA A 51 -8.74 8.29 -12.46
C ALA A 51 -8.22 9.20 -11.31
N GLY A 52 -7.00 9.73 -11.44
CA GLY A 52 -6.38 10.59 -10.42
C GLY A 52 -5.62 9.84 -9.32
N TYR A 53 -5.62 8.50 -9.35
CA TYR A 53 -4.83 7.67 -8.45
C TYR A 53 -3.55 7.20 -9.13
N HIS A 54 -2.47 7.08 -8.34
CA HIS A 54 -1.38 6.17 -8.65
C HIS A 54 -1.84 4.76 -8.30
N LYS A 55 -1.95 3.89 -9.30
CA LYS A 55 -2.35 2.50 -9.16
C LYS A 55 -1.12 1.62 -9.31
N ILE A 56 -0.88 0.79 -8.31
CA ILE A 56 0.18 -0.22 -8.30
C ILE A 56 -0.52 -1.59 -8.28
N SER A 57 -0.19 -2.47 -9.21
CA SER A 57 -0.82 -3.78 -9.28
C SER A 57 0.17 -4.88 -9.63
N SER A 58 -0.15 -6.08 -9.14
CA SER A 58 0.52 -7.30 -9.56
C SER A 58 -0.51 -8.42 -9.57
N ASP A 59 -0.71 -9.04 -10.74
CA ASP A 59 -1.59 -10.21 -10.86
C ASP A 59 -0.94 -11.44 -10.24
N GLU A 60 0.37 -11.61 -10.46
CA GLU A 60 1.18 -12.67 -9.87
C GLU A 60 1.11 -12.66 -8.34
N HIS A 61 1.29 -11.49 -7.72
CA HIS A 61 1.17 -11.32 -6.27
C HIS A 61 -0.25 -11.01 -5.81
N GLY A 62 -1.19 -10.76 -6.72
CA GLY A 62 -2.63 -10.67 -6.46
C GLY A 62 -3.06 -9.51 -5.59
N PHE A 63 -2.52 -8.32 -5.85
CA PHE A 63 -2.88 -7.11 -5.15
C PHE A 63 -3.06 -5.93 -6.10
N VAL A 64 -3.85 -4.95 -5.64
CA VAL A 64 -3.93 -3.61 -6.22
C VAL A 64 -3.86 -2.60 -5.07
N VAL A 65 -2.99 -1.60 -5.20
CA VAL A 65 -2.89 -0.47 -4.28
C VAL A 65 -3.19 0.80 -5.06
N LYS A 66 -4.13 1.61 -4.59
CA LYS A 66 -4.48 2.91 -5.16
C LYS A 66 -4.18 4.00 -4.15
N ILE A 67 -3.47 5.03 -4.60
CA ILE A 67 -3.06 6.18 -3.80
C ILE A 67 -3.49 7.46 -4.51
N ASP A 68 -4.25 8.33 -3.85
CA ASP A 68 -4.54 9.67 -4.38
C ASP A 68 -3.59 10.74 -3.83
N ILE A 69 -3.68 11.94 -4.39
CA ILE A 69 -2.88 13.11 -3.99
C ILE A 69 -3.19 13.61 -2.57
N SER A 70 -4.33 13.23 -2.00
CA SER A 70 -4.69 13.51 -0.60
C SER A 70 -4.08 12.48 0.36
N GLY A 71 -3.40 11.47 -0.20
CA GLY A 71 -2.79 10.38 0.54
C GLY A 71 -3.80 9.35 1.05
N ASN A 72 -5.01 9.27 0.52
CA ASN A 72 -5.90 8.15 0.80
C ASN A 72 -5.32 6.89 0.13
N ILE A 73 -5.43 5.76 0.83
CA ILE A 73 -4.89 4.48 0.37
C ILE A 73 -6.03 3.48 0.32
N GLN A 74 -6.20 2.83 -0.82
CA GLN A 74 -7.07 1.67 -0.98
C GLN A 74 -6.22 0.46 -1.37
N ILE A 75 -6.42 -0.65 -0.66
CA ILE A 75 -5.73 -1.92 -0.91
C ILE A 75 -6.79 -2.96 -1.26
N LEU A 76 -6.63 -3.63 -2.39
CA LEU A 76 -7.42 -4.77 -2.81
C LEU A 76 -6.50 -6.00 -2.87
N LEU A 77 -6.94 -7.09 -2.26
CA LEU A 77 -6.19 -8.35 -2.20
C LEU A 77 -7.04 -9.49 -2.74
N GLN A 78 -6.42 -10.38 -3.51
CA GLN A 78 -7.03 -11.65 -3.90
C GLN A 78 -7.14 -12.60 -2.70
N GLU A 79 -8.07 -13.56 -2.76
CA GLU A 79 -8.36 -14.53 -1.68
C GLU A 79 -7.15 -15.33 -1.21
N LYS A 80 -6.09 -15.45 -2.01
CA LYS A 80 -4.84 -16.11 -1.61
C LYS A 80 -4.17 -15.50 -0.39
N HIS A 81 -4.54 -14.26 -0.02
CA HIS A 81 -4.08 -13.56 1.19
C HIS A 81 -4.98 -13.76 2.41
N TYR A 82 -6.06 -14.56 2.30
CA TYR A 82 -6.98 -14.81 3.41
C TYR A 82 -6.24 -15.29 4.65
N ASN A 83 -6.48 -14.63 5.79
CA ASN A 83 -5.83 -14.90 7.07
C ASN A 83 -4.29 -14.77 7.05
N LYS A 84 -3.73 -13.96 6.13
CA LYS A 84 -2.27 -13.73 5.98
C LYS A 84 -1.87 -12.26 6.09
N THR A 85 -2.81 -11.37 6.38
CA THR A 85 -2.49 -9.95 6.59
C THR A 85 -2.26 -9.66 8.06
N CYS A 86 -1.54 -8.57 8.32
CA CYS A 86 -1.40 -8.01 9.65
C CYS A 86 -1.18 -6.50 9.54
N GLY A 87 -1.64 -5.74 10.53
CA GLY A 87 -1.50 -4.29 10.58
C GLY A 87 -2.84 -3.59 10.68
N LEU A 88 -2.88 -2.31 10.28
CA LEU A 88 -4.05 -1.45 10.46
C LEU A 88 -5.29 -1.90 9.66
N CYS A 89 -5.11 -2.71 8.62
CA CYS A 89 -6.19 -3.24 7.79
C CYS A 89 -6.69 -4.62 8.27
N GLY A 90 -6.29 -5.07 9.47
CA GLY A 90 -6.74 -6.32 10.06
C GLY A 90 -6.04 -7.57 9.48
N ASN A 91 -6.66 -8.73 9.68
CA ASN A 91 -6.09 -10.05 9.34
C ASN A 91 -6.72 -10.71 8.10
N PHE A 92 -7.73 -10.07 7.50
CA PHE A 92 -8.41 -10.52 6.29
C PHE A 92 -9.01 -11.93 6.42
N ASN A 93 -9.65 -12.22 7.57
CA ASN A 93 -10.31 -13.51 7.83
C ASN A 93 -11.86 -13.45 7.76
N LYS A 94 -12.45 -12.29 7.43
CA LYS A 94 -13.90 -11.99 7.37
C LYS A 94 -14.59 -11.82 8.73
N PHE A 95 -13.86 -11.86 9.84
CA PHE A 95 -14.38 -11.64 11.19
C PHE A 95 -13.98 -10.24 11.67
N LEU A 96 -14.94 -9.31 11.64
CA LEU A 96 -14.68 -7.91 12.02
C LEU A 96 -14.33 -7.76 13.51
N GLU A 97 -14.68 -8.76 14.33
CA GLU A 97 -14.48 -8.75 15.78
C GLU A 97 -13.00 -8.80 16.18
N ASP A 98 -12.12 -9.30 15.32
CA ASP A 98 -10.69 -9.45 15.61
C ASP A 98 -9.77 -8.56 14.76
N ASP A 99 -10.34 -7.71 13.90
CA ASP A 99 -9.56 -6.79 13.05
C ASP A 99 -8.85 -5.68 13.86
N PHE A 100 -9.37 -5.34 15.05
CA PHE A 100 -8.71 -4.42 16.01
C PHE A 100 -7.86 -5.15 17.05
N ARG A 101 -7.52 -6.42 16.81
CA ARG A 101 -6.61 -7.17 17.69
C ARG A 101 -5.19 -6.64 17.53
N THR A 102 -4.58 -6.25 18.65
CA THR A 102 -3.19 -5.81 18.67
C THR A 102 -2.24 -6.98 18.47
N GLN A 103 -0.97 -6.68 18.17
CA GLN A 103 0.09 -7.69 18.12
C GLN A 103 0.27 -8.44 19.45
N GLU A 104 -0.10 -7.83 20.57
CA GLU A 104 -0.11 -8.45 21.90
C GLU A 104 -1.31 -9.39 22.14
N GLY A 105 -2.22 -9.53 21.15
CA GLY A 105 -3.40 -10.39 21.24
C GLY A 105 -4.60 -9.78 21.97
N LYS A 106 -4.54 -8.49 22.32
CA LYS A 106 -5.68 -7.78 22.94
C LYS A 106 -6.57 -7.17 21.87
N THR A 107 -7.85 -7.49 21.87
CA THR A 107 -8.84 -6.79 21.04
C THR A 107 -9.14 -5.43 21.68
N ARG A 108 -8.88 -4.33 20.95
CA ARG A 108 -9.33 -3.02 21.39
C ARG A 108 -10.78 -2.83 20.98
N THR A 109 -11.66 -2.62 21.96
CA THR A 109 -13.02 -2.13 21.72
C THR A 109 -12.97 -0.60 21.58
N ASN A 110 -13.81 -0.06 20.70
CA ASN A 110 -14.06 1.38 20.58
C ASN A 110 -14.87 1.87 21.79
#